data_AF-A0A9Q4GCR5-F1
#
_entry.id   AF-A0A9Q4GCR5-F1
#
_cell.length_a   1.000
_cell.length_b   1.000
_cell.length_c   1.000
_cell.angle_alpha   90.00
_cell.angle_beta   90.00
_cell.angle_gamma   90.00
#
_symmetry.space_group_name_H-M   'P 1'
#
loop_
_entity.id
_entity.type
_entity.pdbx_description
1 polymer ?
#
loop_
_entity_poly.entity_id
_entity_poly.type
_entity_poly.pdbx_seq_one_letter_code
_entity_poly.pdbx_strand_id
1 'polypeptide(L)'
;MKKFFTIFMLGFIILSFNNTLKAQSCDMLYFCVKYDGKEVDCSDRFTTGKITVMAKLQKAIYFTKVFVQADKYNPREGKFEYYKDYEFDTDSDMTYIYFRDIEFSEKGIYRVFLLDPDKNTITSALVEVI
;
A
#
# COMPACT_ATOMS: atom_id res chain seq x y z
N MET A 1 -57.60 -6.69 3.50
CA MET A 1 -56.39 -7.05 2.72
C MET A 1 -55.42 -5.87 2.50
N LYS A 2 -55.87 -4.65 2.15
CA LYS A 2 -54.97 -3.49 1.94
C LYS A 2 -54.10 -3.09 3.16
N LYS A 3 -54.61 -3.20 4.39
CA LYS A 3 -53.86 -2.84 5.62
C LYS A 3 -52.69 -3.78 5.96
N PHE A 4 -52.73 -5.03 5.48
CA PHE A 4 -51.66 -6.01 5.72
C PHE A 4 -50.44 -5.75 4.81
N PHE A 5 -50.70 -5.28 3.59
CA PHE A 5 -49.66 -4.92 2.62
C PHE A 5 -48.86 -3.69 3.09
N THR A 6 -49.52 -2.72 3.73
CA THR A 6 -48.86 -1.52 4.26
C THR A 6 -47.91 -1.83 5.42
N ILE A 7 -48.27 -2.80 6.28
CA ILE A 7 -47.42 -3.22 7.41
C ILE A 7 -46.20 -3.99 6.92
N PHE A 8 -46.37 -4.85 5.91
CA PHE A 8 -45.26 -5.59 5.29
C PHE A 8 -44.27 -4.67 4.56
N MET A 9 -44.77 -3.61 3.93
CA MET A 9 -43.95 -2.60 3.25
C MET A 9 -43.17 -1.71 4.25
N LEU A 10 -43.75 -1.41 5.41
CA LEU A 10 -43.08 -0.65 6.48
C LEU A 10 -41.95 -1.47 7.14
N GLY A 11 -42.10 -2.79 7.26
CA GLY A 11 -41.09 -3.69 7.80
C GLY A 11 -39.82 -3.80 6.95
N PHE A 12 -39.96 -3.74 5.62
CA PHE A 12 -38.82 -3.80 4.69
C PHE A 12 -37.93 -2.54 4.73
N ILE A 13 -38.52 -1.38 5.03
CA ILE A 13 -37.80 -0.11 5.12
C ILE A 13 -36.86 -0.09 6.34
N ILE A 14 -37.26 -0.71 7.46
CA ILE A 14 -36.46 -0.73 8.70
C ILE A 14 -35.24 -1.66 8.58
N LEU A 15 -35.32 -2.70 7.74
CA LEU A 15 -34.20 -3.64 7.50
C LEU A 15 -33.13 -3.10 6.54
N SER A 16 -33.41 -2.01 5.83
CA SER A 16 -32.52 -1.46 4.80
C SER A 16 -31.47 -0.46 5.34
N PHE A 17 -31.56 -0.05 6.61
CA PHE A 17 -30.69 1.00 7.19
C PHE A 17 -29.43 0.51 7.92
N ASN A 18 -29.16 -0.80 7.95
CA ASN A 18 -28.02 -1.33 8.74
C ASN A 18 -26.75 -1.61 7.95
N ASN A 19 -26.68 -1.25 6.66
CA ASN A 19 -25.45 -1.40 5.88
C ASN A 19 -24.57 -0.14 6.02
N THR A 20 -24.00 0.08 7.20
CA THR A 20 -22.81 0.95 7.29
C THR A 20 -21.67 0.22 6.58
N LEU A 21 -21.40 0.59 5.33
CA LEU A 21 -20.17 0.23 4.65
C LEU A 21 -19.01 0.85 5.44
N LYS A 22 -18.40 0.07 6.34
CA LYS A 22 -17.12 0.45 6.92
C LYS A 22 -16.10 0.36 5.80
N ALA A 23 -15.60 1.51 5.35
CA ALA A 23 -14.41 1.55 4.51
C ALA A 23 -13.30 0.81 5.25
N GLN A 24 -12.94 -0.38 4.79
CA GLN A 24 -11.81 -1.12 5.35
C GLN A 24 -10.54 -0.36 4.94
N SER A 25 -9.92 0.34 5.89
CA SER A 25 -8.77 1.19 5.63
C SER A 25 -7.49 0.35 5.49
N CYS A 26 -7.31 -0.50 4.48
CA CYS A 26 -6.18 -1.45 4.40
C CYS A 26 -4.79 -0.80 4.46
N ASP A 27 -3.80 -1.56 4.95
CA ASP A 27 -2.38 -1.19 4.88
C ASP A 27 -1.96 -1.05 3.41
N MET A 28 -1.36 0.09 3.07
CA MET A 28 -1.09 0.46 1.70
C MET A 28 0.34 0.95 1.52
N LEU A 29 0.97 0.45 0.46
CA LEU A 29 2.23 0.96 -0.06
C LEU A 29 1.95 1.68 -1.38
N TYR A 30 2.58 2.84 -1.58
CA TYR A 30 2.45 3.63 -2.80
C TYR A 30 3.68 4.51 -3.00
N PHE A 31 3.75 5.24 -4.11
CA PHE A 31 4.98 5.88 -4.54
C PHE A 31 4.76 7.35 -4.89
N CYS A 32 5.79 8.15 -4.67
CA CYS A 32 5.85 9.54 -5.10
C CYS A 32 7.29 9.91 -5.46
N VAL A 33 7.47 11.00 -6.21
CA VAL A 33 8.83 11.48 -6.55
C VAL A 33 9.57 11.89 -5.27
N LYS A 34 8.91 12.64 -4.39
CA LYS A 34 9.48 13.07 -3.11
C LYS A 34 8.40 13.36 -2.07
N TYR A 35 8.84 13.39 -0.80
CA TYR A 35 8.08 13.90 0.33
C TYR A 35 8.72 15.19 0.86
N ASP A 36 7.96 16.28 0.89
CA ASP A 36 8.41 17.63 1.27
C ASP A 36 7.34 18.31 2.12
N GLY A 37 7.07 17.71 3.29
CA GLY A 37 5.91 18.04 4.14
C GLY A 37 4.56 17.55 3.59
N LYS A 38 4.53 17.12 2.32
CA LYS A 38 3.44 16.44 1.62
C LYS A 38 4.01 15.58 0.50
N GLU A 39 3.21 14.66 -0.01
CA GLU A 39 3.56 13.88 -1.20
C GLU A 39 3.57 14.76 -2.45
N VAL A 40 4.59 14.60 -3.29
CA VAL A 40 4.74 15.32 -4.55
C VAL A 40 4.84 14.32 -5.70
N ASP A 41 3.99 14.48 -6.70
CA ASP A 41 3.92 13.66 -7.91
C ASP A 41 3.77 12.16 -7.61
N CYS A 42 2.65 11.79 -6.98
CA CYS A 42 2.29 10.39 -6.75
C CYS A 42 1.91 9.70 -8.06
N SER A 43 2.47 8.53 -8.29
CA SER A 43 2.17 7.71 -9.47
C SER A 43 2.48 6.24 -9.18
N ASP A 44 2.10 5.38 -10.11
CA ASP A 44 2.53 3.98 -10.24
C ASP A 44 3.57 3.82 -11.38
N ARG A 45 3.89 4.91 -12.10
CA ARG A 45 4.83 4.92 -13.23
C ARG A 45 5.84 6.05 -13.07
N PHE A 46 7.12 5.72 -13.08
CA PHE A 46 8.20 6.69 -12.93
C PHE A 46 9.30 6.46 -13.96
N THR A 47 10.13 7.46 -14.19
CA THR A 47 11.40 7.24 -14.92
C THR A 47 12.45 6.65 -13.98
N THR A 48 13.48 6.04 -14.53
CA THR A 48 14.64 5.55 -13.74
C THR A 48 15.20 6.65 -12.84
N GLY A 49 15.51 6.30 -11.60
CA GLY A 49 16.03 7.26 -10.62
C GLY A 49 15.63 6.88 -9.21
N LYS A 50 15.59 7.89 -8.35
CA LYS A 50 15.20 7.75 -6.95
C LYS A 50 13.71 8.02 -6.79
N ILE A 51 13.02 7.09 -6.15
CA ILE A 51 11.58 7.17 -5.85
C ILE A 51 11.41 7.12 -4.33
N THR A 52 10.41 7.83 -3.83
CA THR A 52 10.02 7.74 -2.42
C THR A 52 8.90 6.73 -2.26
N VAL A 53 9.10 5.74 -1.40
CA VAL A 53 8.10 4.73 -1.05
C VAL A 53 7.34 5.21 0.18
N MET A 54 6.02 5.20 0.11
CA MET A 54 5.12 5.64 1.16
C MET A 54 4.39 4.43 1.73
N ALA A 55 4.35 4.32 3.06
CA ALA A 55 3.57 3.31 3.75
C ALA A 55 2.51 3.99 4.63
N LYS A 56 1.26 3.58 4.45
CA LYS A 56 0.12 3.98 5.28
C LYS A 56 -0.47 2.74 5.93
N LEU A 57 -0.33 2.63 7.24
CA LEU A 57 -0.70 1.47 8.04
C LEU A 57 -1.94 1.77 8.90
N GLN A 58 -2.76 0.76 9.15
CA GLN A 58 -3.90 0.80 10.07
C GLN A 58 -3.48 0.91 11.52
N LYS A 59 -2.35 0.29 11.83
CA LYS A 59 -1.77 0.20 13.16
C LYS A 59 -0.34 0.66 13.10
N ALA A 60 0.20 1.01 14.26
CA ALA A 60 1.60 1.36 14.36
C ALA A 60 2.48 0.20 13.85
N ILE A 61 3.65 0.53 13.34
CA ILE A 61 4.55 -0.47 12.77
C ILE A 61 5.16 -1.40 13.83
N TYR A 62 5.26 -0.95 15.09
CA TYR A 62 5.81 -1.68 16.25
C TYR A 62 7.27 -2.16 16.11
N PHE A 63 7.93 -1.85 15.00
CA PHE A 63 9.31 -2.19 14.72
C PHE A 63 10.17 -0.93 14.66
N THR A 64 11.40 -1.03 15.15
CA THR A 64 12.40 0.05 15.05
C THR A 64 13.27 -0.04 13.81
N LYS A 65 13.17 -1.17 13.09
CA LYS A 65 13.93 -1.46 11.89
C LYS A 65 13.04 -2.20 10.90
N VAL A 66 13.06 -1.77 9.65
CA VAL A 66 12.26 -2.36 8.56
C VAL A 66 13.05 -2.37 7.27
N PHE A 67 12.55 -3.14 6.30
CA PHE A 67 13.18 -3.22 4.98
C PHE A 67 12.21 -2.87 3.87
N VAL A 68 12.66 -2.04 2.94
CA VAL A 68 11.99 -1.88 1.65
C VAL A 68 12.72 -2.75 0.63
N GLN A 69 12.07 -3.82 0.18
CA GLN A 69 12.62 -4.73 -0.82
C GLN A 69 11.91 -4.54 -2.16
N ALA A 70 12.67 -4.52 -3.26
CA ALA A 70 12.15 -4.55 -4.61
C ALA A 70 12.56 -5.85 -5.31
N ASP A 71 11.58 -6.49 -5.95
CA ASP A 71 11.80 -7.57 -6.90
C ASP A 71 11.44 -7.05 -8.31
N LYS A 72 12.25 -7.38 -9.32
CA LYS A 72 12.00 -7.01 -10.71
C LYS A 72 11.33 -8.16 -11.46
N TYR A 73 10.33 -7.84 -12.28
CA TYR A 73 9.71 -8.83 -13.15
C TYR A 73 10.65 -9.23 -14.30
N ASN A 74 10.96 -10.51 -14.39
CA ASN A 74 11.66 -11.12 -15.51
C ASN A 74 10.62 -11.68 -16.51
N PRO A 75 10.39 -11.02 -17.65
CA PRO A 75 9.39 -11.47 -18.63
C PRO A 75 9.79 -12.77 -19.35
N ARG A 76 11.08 -13.14 -19.35
CA ARG A 76 11.54 -14.39 -19.96
C ARG A 76 11.15 -15.60 -19.12
N GLU A 77 11.25 -15.46 -17.80
CA GLU A 77 10.94 -16.52 -16.84
C GLU A 77 9.52 -16.42 -16.27
N GLY A 78 8.83 -15.31 -16.52
CA GLY A 78 7.46 -15.08 -16.07
C GLY A 78 7.33 -14.88 -14.55
N LYS A 79 8.41 -14.52 -13.86
CA LYS A 79 8.46 -14.41 -12.39
C LYS A 79 9.15 -13.13 -11.93
N PHE A 80 8.93 -12.76 -10.68
CA PHE A 80 9.67 -11.71 -10.01
C PHE A 80 10.97 -12.29 -9.42
N GLU A 81 12.06 -11.57 -9.61
CA GLU A 81 13.40 -11.91 -9.11
C GLU A 81 13.89 -10.78 -8.20
N TYR A 82 14.58 -11.13 -7.11
CA TYR A 82 15.14 -10.15 -6.18
C TYR A 82 16.01 -9.14 -6.95
N TYR A 83 15.77 -7.85 -6.71
CA TYR A 83 16.56 -6.76 -7.29
C TYR A 83 17.43 -6.09 -6.24
N LYS A 84 16.82 -5.52 -5.19
CA LYS A 84 17.54 -4.78 -4.14
C LYS A 84 16.67 -4.60 -2.89
N ASP A 85 17.29 -4.52 -1.72
CA ASP A 85 16.65 -4.09 -0.47
C ASP A 85 17.38 -2.93 0.20
N TYR A 86 16.63 -2.21 1.01
CA TYR A 86 17.06 -1.01 1.72
C TYR A 86 16.58 -1.10 3.16
N GLU A 87 17.50 -0.89 4.11
CA GLU A 87 17.21 -0.89 5.54
C GLU A 87 16.89 0.52 6.02
N PHE A 88 15.86 0.63 6.87
CA PHE A 88 15.46 1.89 7.48
C PHE A 88 15.20 1.72 8.97
N ASP A 89 15.61 2.72 9.73
CA ASP A 89 15.17 2.90 11.11
C ASP A 89 13.80 3.60 11.13
N THR A 90 12.93 3.15 12.02
CA THR A 90 11.57 3.69 12.23
C THR A 90 11.29 3.88 13.71
N ASP A 91 10.34 4.74 14.05
CA ASP A 91 9.77 4.75 15.40
C ASP A 91 8.60 3.76 15.45
N SER A 92 8.49 3.03 16.55
CA SER A 92 7.56 1.90 16.68
C SER A 92 6.09 2.33 16.70
N ASP A 93 5.78 3.60 16.88
CA ASP A 93 4.43 4.17 16.90
C ASP A 93 3.99 4.73 15.53
N MET A 94 4.85 4.68 14.51
CA MET A 94 4.55 5.25 13.20
C MET A 94 3.47 4.46 12.44
N THR A 95 2.49 5.19 11.88
CA THR A 95 1.43 4.66 11.01
C THR A 95 1.52 5.21 9.58
N TYR A 96 2.35 6.23 9.37
CA TYR A 96 2.55 6.88 8.09
C TYR A 96 4.03 7.18 7.92
N ILE A 97 4.68 6.49 6.98
CA ILE A 97 6.14 6.43 6.87
C ILE A 97 6.53 6.70 5.42
N TYR A 98 7.61 7.44 5.22
CA TYR A 98 8.18 7.73 3.92
C TYR A 98 9.63 7.27 3.87
N PHE A 99 9.94 6.40 2.93
CA PHE A 99 11.27 5.85 2.69
C PHE A 99 11.85 6.52 1.45
N ARG A 100 12.83 7.40 1.66
CA ARG A 100 13.42 8.23 0.60
C ARG A 100 14.55 7.50 -0.12
N ASP A 101 14.89 8.02 -1.29
CA ASP A 101 16.09 7.66 -2.03
C ASP A 101 16.17 6.18 -2.46
N ILE A 102 15.02 5.52 -2.65
CA ILE A 102 14.96 4.15 -3.19
C ILE A 102 15.31 4.22 -4.67
N GLU A 103 16.47 3.68 -5.03
CA GLU A 103 16.99 3.74 -6.39
C GLU A 103 16.47 2.59 -7.25
N PHE A 104 15.94 2.96 -8.42
CA PHE A 104 15.55 2.09 -9.52
C PHE A 104 16.34 2.48 -10.76
N SER A 105 17.48 1.82 -10.99
CA SER A 105 18.39 2.15 -12.09
C SER A 105 17.98 1.52 -13.42
N GLU A 106 17.14 0.49 -13.40
CA GLU A 106 16.72 -0.24 -14.58
C GLU A 106 15.22 -0.07 -14.85
N LYS A 107 14.86 -0.06 -16.13
CA LYS A 107 13.46 -0.08 -16.56
C LYS A 107 12.84 -1.45 -16.29
N GLY A 108 11.55 -1.48 -15.96
CA GLY A 108 10.78 -2.70 -15.75
C GLY A 108 9.65 -2.51 -14.73
N ILE A 109 8.90 -3.59 -14.50
CA ILE A 109 7.88 -3.67 -13.46
C ILE A 109 8.53 -4.24 -12.21
N TYR A 110 8.32 -3.56 -11.08
CA TYR A 110 8.83 -3.97 -9.78
C TYR A 110 7.69 -4.24 -8.83
N ARG A 111 7.87 -5.27 -7.99
CA ARG A 111 7.07 -5.53 -6.81
C ARG A 111 7.87 -5.09 -5.61
N VAL A 112 7.33 -4.10 -4.89
CA VAL A 112 7.98 -3.48 -3.75
C VAL A 112 7.26 -3.90 -2.48
N PHE A 113 8.02 -4.30 -1.48
CA PHE A 113 7.55 -4.75 -0.19
C PHE A 113 8.05 -3.85 0.92
N LEU A 114 7.22 -3.65 1.92
CA LEU A 114 7.65 -3.28 3.26
C LEU A 114 7.70 -4.55 4.10
N LEU A 115 8.87 -4.86 4.66
CA LEU A 115 9.12 -6.06 5.44
C LEU A 115 9.47 -5.72 6.89
N ASP A 116 9.07 -6.60 7.80
CA ASP A 116 9.48 -6.57 9.21
C ASP A 116 10.94 -7.05 9.40
N PRO A 117 11.51 -7.01 10.62
CA PRO A 117 12.85 -7.51 10.90
C PRO A 117 13.08 -8.99 10.53
N ASP A 118 12.03 -9.81 10.58
CA ASP A 118 12.04 -11.24 10.28
C ASP A 118 11.79 -11.52 8.79
N LYS A 119 11.77 -10.47 7.95
CA LYS A 119 11.51 -10.50 6.50
C LYS A 119 10.09 -10.96 6.12
N ASN A 120 9.12 -10.87 7.03
CA ASN A 120 7.71 -11.06 6.68
C ASN A 120 7.15 -9.81 6.02
N THR A 121 6.23 -9.98 5.07
CA THR A 121 5.58 -8.87 4.38
C THR A 121 4.55 -8.19 5.27
N ILE A 122 4.73 -6.89 5.50
CA ILE A 122 3.73 -6.00 6.11
C ILE A 122 2.72 -5.56 5.05
N THR A 123 3.22 -4.98 3.96
CA THR A 123 2.41 -4.57 2.79
C THR A 123 3.26 -4.52 1.53
N SER A 124 2.63 -4.45 0.36
CA SER A 124 3.33 -4.42 -0.93
C SER A 124 2.57 -3.65 -1.99
N ALA A 125 3.27 -3.20 -3.03
CA ALA A 125 2.68 -2.58 -4.21
C ALA A 125 3.53 -2.84 -5.46
N LEU A 126 2.96 -2.54 -6.64
CA LEU A 126 3.64 -2.60 -7.92
C LEU A 126 3.98 -1.20 -8.41
N VAL A 127 5.14 -1.05 -9.06
CA VAL A 127 5.56 0.17 -9.74
C VAL A 127 6.19 -0.16 -11.08
N GLU A 128 5.89 0.61 -12.11
CA GLU A 128 6.54 0.55 -13.42
C GLU A 128 7.60 1.65 -13.52
N VAL A 129 8.81 1.27 -13.93
CA VAL A 129 9.91 2.18 -14.21
C VAL A 129 10.21 2.19 -15.71
N ILE A 130 10.09 3.35 -16.35
CA ILE A 130 10.14 3.54 -17.81
C ILE A 130 11.35 4.33 -18.31
#